data_AF-A0A497UMQ7-F1
#
_entry.id   AF-A0A497UMQ7-F1
#
_cell.length_a   1.000
_cell.length_b   1.000
_cell.length_c   1.000
_cell.angle_alpha   90.00
_cell.angle_beta   90.00
_cell.angle_gamma   90.00
#
_symmetry.space_group_name_H-M   'P 1'
#
loop_
_entity.id
_entity.type
_entity.pdbx_description
1 polymer ?
#
loop_
_entity_poly.entity_id
_entity_poly.type
_entity_poly.pdbx_seq_one_letter_code
_entity_poly.pdbx_strand_id
1 'polypeptide(L)'
;MQVEYKFMKEIPQNPAQGVLYISIQYKVAVHLCACGCKNKVVTRLSPKDWKLIFDGQSITLYPSIGNWNFTCQSHYWIRNNEFLWIKEEKPRKKKKKFFSLFSKKNLSNN
;
A
#
# COMPACT_ATOMS: atom_id res chain seq x y z
N MET A 1 -10.77 -9.60 5.77
CA MET A 1 -10.52 -10.81 4.94
C MET A 1 -9.27 -11.46 5.48
N GLN A 2 -9.31 -12.73 5.88
CA GLN A 2 -8.13 -13.39 6.47
C GLN A 2 -7.09 -13.75 5.41
N VAL A 3 -5.84 -13.87 5.85
CA VAL A 3 -4.70 -14.34 5.04
C VAL A 3 -3.97 -15.44 5.80
N GLU A 4 -3.77 -16.57 5.14
CA GLU A 4 -2.86 -17.61 5.63
C GLU A 4 -1.42 -17.23 5.29
N TYR A 5 -0.44 -17.70 6.07
CA TYR A 5 0.97 -17.51 5.75
C TYR A 5 1.72 -18.83 5.67
N LYS A 6 2.73 -18.87 4.80
CA LYS A 6 3.60 -20.05 4.63
C LYS A 6 5.05 -19.61 4.53
N PHE A 7 5.87 -20.05 5.48
CA PHE A 7 7.32 -19.92 5.39
C PHE A 7 7.87 -21.02 4.49
N MET A 8 8.63 -20.65 3.47
CA MET A 8 9.23 -21.60 2.55
C MET A 8 10.48 -21.04 1.89
N LYS A 9 11.35 -21.92 1.39
CA LYS A 9 12.56 -21.51 0.69
C LYS A 9 12.23 -20.86 -0.65
N GLU A 10 11.46 -21.56 -1.49
CA GLU A 10 11.15 -21.16 -2.87
C GLU A 10 9.66 -20.88 -3.02
N ILE A 11 9.31 -19.71 -3.56
CA ILE A 11 7.92 -19.31 -3.76
C ILE A 11 7.35 -20.06 -4.98
N PRO A 12 6.14 -20.64 -4.91
CA PRO A 12 5.55 -21.34 -6.04
C PRO A 12 5.38 -20.42 -7.26
N GLN A 13 5.52 -20.99 -8.46
CA GLN A 13 5.31 -20.25 -9.70
C GLN A 13 3.90 -19.64 -9.77
N ASN A 14 2.92 -20.39 -9.28
CA ASN A 14 1.49 -20.03 -9.22
C ASN A 14 1.02 -19.93 -7.76
N PRO A 15 1.15 -18.76 -7.11
CA PRO A 15 0.64 -18.55 -5.75
C PRO A 15 -0.88 -18.66 -5.68
N ALA A 16 -1.40 -19.17 -4.56
CA ALA A 16 -2.83 -19.17 -4.29
C ALA A 16 -3.33 -17.81 -3.78
N GLN A 17 -4.62 -17.52 -4.04
CA GLN A 17 -5.30 -16.35 -3.47
C GLN A 17 -5.44 -16.52 -1.95
N GLY A 18 -5.25 -15.44 -1.19
CA GLY A 18 -5.42 -15.47 0.27
C GLY A 18 -4.26 -16.10 1.05
N VAL A 19 -3.14 -16.39 0.39
CA VAL A 19 -1.93 -16.93 1.03
C VAL A 19 -0.75 -15.97 0.83
N LEU A 20 -0.08 -15.64 1.93
CA LEU A 20 1.18 -14.92 1.95
C LEU A 20 2.35 -15.90 2.07
N TYR A 21 3.08 -16.07 0.98
CA TYR A 21 4.28 -16.90 0.93
C TYR A 21 5.49 -16.07 1.32
N ILE A 22 6.28 -16.55 2.27
CA ILE A 22 7.41 -15.82 2.85
C ILE A 22 8.68 -16.63 2.67
N SER A 23 9.67 -16.05 2.00
CA SER A 23 11.02 -16.58 1.93
C SER A 23 11.98 -15.68 2.69
N ILE A 24 12.44 -16.15 3.85
CA ILE A 24 13.46 -15.46 4.64
C ILE A 24 14.81 -15.47 3.93
N GLN A 25 15.16 -16.58 3.27
CA GLN A 25 16.41 -16.71 2.51
C GLN A 25 16.50 -15.67 1.40
N TYR A 26 15.43 -15.48 0.63
CA TYR A 26 15.40 -14.51 -0.47
C TYR A 26 14.85 -13.14 -0.06
N LYS A 27 14.53 -12.95 1.23
CA LYS A 27 14.05 -11.69 1.81
C LYS A 27 12.85 -11.12 1.05
N VAL A 28 11.87 -11.97 0.74
CA VAL A 28 10.65 -11.57 0.02
C VAL A 28 9.41 -12.20 0.65
N ALA A 29 8.30 -11.47 0.60
CA ALA A 29 6.97 -12.02 0.81
C ALA A 29 6.08 -11.75 -0.41
N VAL A 30 5.35 -12.76 -0.85
CA VAL A 30 4.62 -12.80 -2.11
C VAL A 30 3.20 -13.28 -1.87
N HIS A 31 2.22 -12.59 -2.45
CA HIS A 31 0.82 -13.00 -2.47
C HIS A 31 0.14 -12.54 -3.76
N LEU A 32 -1.02 -13.11 -4.06
CA LEU A 32 -1.90 -12.51 -5.07
C LEU A 32 -2.64 -11.33 -4.48
N CYS A 33 -2.83 -10.28 -5.29
CA CYS A 33 -3.46 -9.04 -4.88
C CYS A 33 -4.80 -9.29 -4.15
N ALA A 34 -4.96 -8.66 -2.98
CA ALA A 34 -6.12 -8.84 -2.12
C ALA A 34 -7.46 -8.48 -2.78
N CYS A 35 -7.47 -7.66 -3.83
CA CYS A 35 -8.70 -7.33 -4.57
C CYS A 35 -9.23 -8.48 -5.44
N GLY A 36 -8.43 -9.54 -5.66
CA GLY A 36 -8.80 -10.66 -6.51
C GLY A 36 -8.43 -10.52 -7.99
N CYS A 37 -7.72 -9.46 -8.39
CA CYS A 37 -7.28 -9.29 -9.79
C CYS A 37 -6.17 -10.25 -10.23
N LYS A 38 -5.72 -11.15 -9.34
CA LYS A 38 -4.68 -12.19 -9.58
C LYS A 38 -3.28 -11.66 -9.93
N ASN A 39 -3.03 -10.36 -9.82
CA ASN A 39 -1.68 -9.83 -9.95
C ASN A 39 -0.80 -10.29 -8.77
N LYS A 40 0.44 -10.69 -9.08
CA LYS A 40 1.44 -11.08 -8.08
C LYS A 40 2.01 -9.82 -7.42
N VAL A 41 1.83 -9.69 -6.11
CA VAL A 41 2.43 -8.64 -5.30
C VAL A 41 3.70 -9.21 -4.68
N VAL A 42 4.81 -8.50 -4.85
CA VAL A 42 6.10 -8.86 -4.25
C VAL A 42 6.52 -7.76 -3.29
N THR A 43 6.68 -8.11 -2.02
CA THR A 43 7.17 -7.21 -0.98
C THR A 43 8.57 -7.63 -0.59
N ARG A 44 9.55 -6.75 -0.84
CA ARG A 44 10.93 -6.99 -0.41
C ARG A 44 11.06 -6.70 1.08
N LEU A 45 11.63 -7.66 1.81
CA LEU A 45 11.84 -7.57 3.24
C LEU A 45 13.17 -6.87 3.50
N SER A 46 13.12 -5.58 3.81
CA SER A 46 14.29 -4.77 4.15
C SER A 46 13.92 -3.60 5.05
N PRO A 47 14.88 -3.02 5.79
CA PRO A 47 14.62 -1.85 6.63
C PRO A 47 14.06 -0.62 5.88
N LYS A 48 14.30 -0.54 4.55
CA LYS A 48 13.87 0.57 3.69
C LYS A 48 12.56 0.29 2.94
N ASP A 49 12.19 -0.98 2.80
CA ASP A 49 10.99 -1.42 2.09
C ASP A 49 9.94 -1.92 3.11
N TRP A 50 9.62 -3.23 3.11
CA TRP A 50 8.69 -3.82 4.06
C TRP A 50 9.40 -4.56 5.20
N LYS A 51 8.83 -4.45 6.39
CA LYS A 51 9.16 -5.22 7.59
C LYS A 51 8.11 -6.29 7.78
N LEU A 52 8.56 -7.53 7.94
CA LEU A 52 7.73 -8.63 8.42
C LEU A 52 7.82 -8.67 9.94
N ILE A 53 6.66 -8.69 10.59
CA ILE A 53 6.52 -8.92 12.03
C ILE A 53 5.82 -10.27 12.18
N PHE A 54 6.44 -11.17 12.93
CA PHE A 54 5.92 -12.50 13.23
C PHE A 54 6.13 -12.79 14.72
N ASP A 55 5.06 -13.10 15.43
CA ASP A 55 5.03 -13.33 16.89
C ASP A 55 4.87 -14.81 17.27
N GLY A 56 4.94 -15.71 16.29
CA GLY A 56 4.67 -17.15 16.45
C GLY A 56 3.24 -17.56 16.10
N GLN A 57 2.28 -16.62 16.01
CA GLN A 57 0.87 -16.90 15.75
C GLN A 57 0.32 -16.09 14.55
N SER A 58 0.81 -14.87 14.37
CA SER A 58 0.29 -13.92 13.40
C SER A 58 1.40 -13.22 12.63
N ILE A 59 1.09 -12.82 11.39
CA ILE A 59 1.97 -12.00 10.56
C ILE A 59 1.39 -10.61 10.33
N THR A 60 2.30 -9.64 10.25
CA THR A 60 2.02 -8.27 9.82
C THR A 60 3.12 -7.82 8.86
N LEU A 61 2.73 -7.13 7.79
CA LEU A 61 3.65 -6.40 6.92
C LEU A 61 3.48 -4.90 7.16
N TYR A 62 4.61 -4.23 7.38
CA TYR A 62 4.69 -2.78 7.58
C TYR A 62 5.72 -2.16 6.64
N PRO A 63 5.41 -1.10 5.87
CA PRO A 63 4.15 -0.35 5.85
C PRO A 63 3.05 -1.06 5.04
N SER A 64 1.95 -0.36 4.80
CA SER A 64 0.88 -0.80 3.90
C SER A 64 1.37 -1.09 2.48
N ILE A 65 0.61 -1.88 1.73
CA ILE A 65 0.86 -2.23 0.33
C ILE A 65 -0.05 -1.38 -0.56
N GLY A 66 0.55 -0.48 -1.34
CA GLY A 66 -0.13 0.29 -2.38
C GLY A 66 0.26 -0.21 -3.77
N ASN A 67 -0.73 -0.66 -4.55
CA ASN A 67 -0.54 -1.25 -5.87
C ASN A 67 -0.90 -0.27 -6.99
N TRP A 68 -0.38 0.96 -6.94
CA TRP A 68 -0.70 2.04 -7.89
C TRP A 68 -0.31 1.74 -9.34
N ASN A 69 0.65 0.84 -9.55
CA ASN A 69 1.06 0.37 -10.88
C ASN A 69 0.09 -0.68 -11.45
N PHE A 70 -0.87 -1.18 -10.67
CA PHE A 70 -1.90 -2.09 -11.14
C PHE A 70 -3.16 -1.32 -11.50
N THR A 71 -3.93 -1.83 -12.46
CA THR A 71 -5.24 -1.28 -12.85
C THR A 71 -6.21 -1.17 -11.67
N CYS A 72 -6.14 -2.09 -10.70
CA CYS A 72 -7.00 -2.08 -9.52
C CYS A 72 -6.65 -1.02 -8.48
N GLN A 73 -5.46 -0.42 -8.53
CA GLN A 73 -4.96 0.61 -7.61
C GLN A 73 -5.21 0.31 -6.11
N SER A 74 -5.23 -0.97 -5.74
CA SER A 74 -5.59 -1.40 -4.38
C SER A 74 -4.60 -0.89 -3.33
N HIS A 75 -5.11 -0.48 -2.17
CA HIS A 75 -4.31 -0.05 -1.02
C HIS A 75 -4.81 -0.70 0.28
N TYR A 76 -3.96 -1.48 0.94
CA TYR A 76 -4.33 -2.24 2.13
C TYR A 76 -3.13 -2.53 3.04
N TRP A 77 -3.42 -2.90 4.27
CA TRP A 77 -2.49 -3.55 5.18
C TRP A 77 -2.64 -5.07 5.11
N ILE A 78 -1.55 -5.77 5.41
CA ILE A 78 -1.63 -7.12 5.97
C ILE A 78 -1.24 -6.99 7.43
N ARG A 79 -2.18 -7.18 8.36
CA ARG A 79 -1.96 -7.01 9.79
C ARG A 79 -2.71 -8.08 10.57
N ASN A 80 -2.01 -8.75 11.48
CA ASN A 80 -2.54 -9.82 12.32
C ASN A 80 -3.31 -10.88 11.51
N ASN A 81 -2.72 -11.38 10.42
CA ASN A 81 -3.35 -12.32 9.49
C ASN A 81 -4.61 -11.80 8.78
N GLU A 82 -4.77 -10.48 8.62
CA GLU A 82 -5.89 -9.91 7.88
C GLU A 82 -5.47 -8.88 6.84
N PHE A 83 -6.17 -8.89 5.71
CA PHE A 83 -6.19 -7.78 4.76
C PHE A 83 -7.13 -6.68 5.25
N LEU A 84 -6.58 -5.51 5.57
CA LEU A 84 -7.32 -4.33 6.01
C LEU A 84 -7.24 -3.22 4.96
N TRP A 85 -8.36 -2.92 4.33
CA TRP A 85 -8.43 -1.90 3.29
C TRP A 85 -8.19 -0.50 3.84
N ILE A 86 -7.34 0.27 3.16
CA ILE A 86 -7.18 1.69 3.44
C ILE A 86 -8.20 2.40 2.55
N LYS A 87 -9.16 3.09 3.17
CA LYS A 87 -10.05 3.97 2.44
C LYS A 87 -9.19 5.11 1.89
N GLU A 88 -9.21 5.31 0.58
CA GLU A 88 -8.60 6.49 -0.01
C GLU A 88 -9.21 7.75 0.61
N GLU A 89 -8.40 8.52 1.33
CA GLU A 89 -8.77 9.91 1.61
C GLU A 89 -8.66 10.66 0.29
N LYS A 90 -9.81 11.04 -0.29
CA LYS A 90 -9.82 12.02 -1.37
C LYS A 90 -9.00 13.23 -0.89
N PRO A 91 -8.02 13.74 -1.67
CA PRO A 91 -7.24 14.89 -1.25
C PRO A 91 -8.20 16.00 -0.83
N ARG A 92 -8.11 16.47 0.42
CA ARG A 92 -8.88 17.64 0.87
C ARG A 92 -8.61 18.76 -0.13
N LYS A 93 -9.65 19.16 -0.87
CA LYS A 93 -9.59 20.34 -1.74
C LYS A 93 -9.04 21.50 -0.90
N LYS A 94 -7.81 21.95 -1.15
CA LYS A 94 -7.32 23.22 -0.59
C LYS A 94 -8.32 24.29 -1.04
N LYS A 95 -9.06 24.91 -0.11
CA LYS A 95 -9.89 26.07 -0.43
C LYS A 95 -8.95 27.11 -1.04
N LYS A 96 -9.12 27.43 -2.33
CA LYS A 96 -8.42 28.55 -2.96
C LYS A 96 -8.80 29.79 -2.14
N LYS A 97 -7.84 30.42 -1.45
CA LYS A 97 -8.06 31.76 -0.91
C LYS A 97 -8.28 32.67 -2.11
N PHE A 98 -9.53 33.08 -2.30
CA PHE A 98 -9.90 34.12 -3.25
C PHE A 98 -9.29 35.41 -2.72
N PHE A 99 -8.10 35.80 -3.20
CA PHE A 99 -7.65 37.18 -3.05
C PHE A 99 -8.48 38.01 -4.03
N SER A 100 -9.58 38.57 -3.52
CA SER A 100 -10.39 39.53 -4.24
C SER A 100 -9.59 40.80 -4.49
N LEU A 101 -9.63 41.24 -5.73
CA LEU A 101 -9.18 42.51 -6.27
C LEU A 101 -9.45 43.70 -5.36
N PHE A 102 -8.45 44.58 -5.22
CA PHE A 102 -8.67 46.02 -5.33
C PHE A 102 -7.57 46.61 -6.21
N SER A 103 -7.88 46.69 -7.50
CA SER A 103 -7.25 47.65 -8.40
C SER A 103 -7.87 49.02 -8.09
N LYS A 104 -7.08 49.99 -7.64
CA LYS A 104 -7.42 51.40 -7.78
C LYS A 104 -6.40 52.04 -8.73
N LYS A 105 -6.96 52.38 -9.89
CA LYS A 105 -6.42 53.19 -10.97
C LYS A 105 -6.14 54.64 -10.51
N ASN A 106 -5.11 55.21 -11.14
CA ASN A 106 -4.99 56.59 -11.64
C ASN A 106 -4.34 57.71 -10.79
N LEU A 107 -3.22 58.20 -11.36
CA LEU A 107 -2.80 59.59 -11.64
C LEU A 107 -3.14 60.71 -10.64
N SER A 108 -2.10 61.40 -10.15
CA SER A 108 -1.85 62.82 -10.48
C SER A 108 -0.56 63.38 -9.84
N ASN A 109 0.23 64.07 -10.66
CA ASN A 109 1.06 65.25 -10.42
C ASN A 109 2.06 65.29 -9.24
N ASN A 110 3.35 65.21 -9.54
CA ASN A 110 4.23 66.39 -9.74
C ASN A 110 5.56 65.99 -10.37
#